data_AF-A0A6L8BAB4-F1
#
_entry.id   AF-A0A6L8BAB4-F1
#
_cell.length_a   1.000
_cell.length_b   1.000
_cell.length_c   1.000
_cell.angle_alpha   90.00
_cell.angle_beta   90.00
_cell.angle_gamma   90.00
#
_symmetry.space_group_name_H-M   'P 1'
#
loop_
_entity.id
_entity.type
_entity.pdbx_description
1 polymer ?
#
loop_
_entity_poly.entity_id
_entity_poly.type
_entity_poly.pdbx_seq_one_letter_code
_entity_poly.pdbx_strand_id
1 'polypeptide(L)'
;MITLDDDRLFDYPWLYAVEVGQWELNASEAALLREYLDRGGFLMVDDFWGEYEWYIFNESMRLVFPDRPILELGEDHPLLHVLYDLDQRTQIPGRGGNRAGTVPHWRGIFDDDGRLMVAINFNMDMGDAWEHADDPWYPEPMTALAYRFAVNYLIYSMTH
;
A
#
# COMPACT_ATOMS: atom_id res chain seq x y z
N MET A 1 -16.49 -1.69 -1.65
CA MET A 1 -15.80 -2.37 -0.53
C MET A 1 -16.19 -3.83 -0.57
N ILE A 2 -15.22 -4.73 -0.48
CA ILE A 2 -15.39 -6.18 -0.36
C ILE A 2 -14.66 -6.66 0.89
N THR A 3 -15.00 -7.83 1.41
CA THR A 3 -14.25 -8.50 2.47
C THR A 3 -13.33 -9.57 1.88
N LEU A 4 -12.32 -10.03 2.63
CA LEU A 4 -11.40 -11.06 2.16
C LEU A 4 -12.08 -12.43 1.97
N ASP A 5 -13.19 -12.68 2.63
CA ASP A 5 -14.01 -13.89 2.50
C ASP A 5 -15.13 -13.78 1.45
N ASP A 6 -15.18 -12.68 0.70
CA ASP A 6 -16.11 -12.54 -0.43
C ASP A 6 -15.61 -13.40 -1.60
N ASP A 7 -16.49 -14.26 -2.14
CA ASP A 7 -16.17 -15.13 -3.29
C ASP A 7 -15.64 -14.35 -4.51
N ARG A 8 -16.00 -13.06 -4.61
CA ARG A 8 -15.57 -12.17 -5.70
C ARG A 8 -14.17 -11.61 -5.50
N LEU A 9 -13.47 -11.91 -4.40
CA LEU A 9 -12.10 -11.41 -4.14
C LEU A 9 -11.19 -11.61 -5.36
N PHE A 10 -11.29 -12.79 -5.98
CA PHE A 10 -10.46 -13.18 -7.12
C PHE A 10 -10.87 -12.54 -8.46
N ASP A 11 -11.99 -11.82 -8.51
CA ASP A 11 -12.42 -11.07 -9.70
C ASP A 11 -11.73 -9.70 -9.80
N TYR A 12 -11.02 -9.27 -8.74
CA TYR A 12 -10.34 -7.98 -8.69
C TYR A 12 -8.82 -8.20 -8.70
N PRO A 13 -8.09 -7.82 -9.76
CA PRO A 13 -6.64 -8.01 -9.81
C PRO A 13 -5.85 -7.07 -8.89
N TRP A 14 -6.52 -6.06 -8.32
CA TRP A 14 -5.92 -5.03 -7.49
C TRP A 14 -6.83 -4.71 -6.30
N LEU A 15 -6.26 -4.72 -5.11
CA LEU A 15 -6.90 -4.35 -3.85
C LEU A 15 -6.24 -3.11 -3.25
N TYR A 16 -7.07 -2.30 -2.61
CA TYR A 16 -6.65 -1.17 -1.78
C TYR A 16 -7.21 -1.35 -0.37
N ALA A 17 -6.33 -1.26 0.63
CA ALA A 17 -6.69 -1.32 2.03
C ALA A 17 -6.10 -0.12 2.79
N VAL A 18 -6.95 0.56 3.56
CA VAL A 18 -6.61 1.71 4.41
C VAL A 18 -6.71 1.33 5.88
N GLU A 19 -6.09 2.11 6.76
CA GLU A 19 -6.09 1.88 8.21
C GLU A 19 -5.64 0.47 8.59
N VAL A 20 -4.71 -0.12 7.82
CA VAL A 20 -4.22 -1.50 8.03
C VAL A 20 -3.45 -1.68 9.34
N GLY A 21 -3.15 -0.57 10.02
CA GLY A 21 -2.66 -0.56 11.39
C GLY A 21 -3.74 -0.88 12.45
N GLN A 22 -5.01 -0.97 12.06
CA GLN A 22 -6.14 -1.22 12.94
C GLN A 22 -6.91 -2.49 12.62
N TRP A 23 -6.58 -3.18 11.52
CA TRP A 23 -7.26 -4.40 11.16
C TRP A 23 -6.88 -5.58 12.07
N GLU A 24 -7.71 -6.62 12.06
CA GLU A 24 -7.47 -7.85 12.80
C GLU A 24 -7.69 -9.03 11.85
N LEU A 25 -6.66 -9.37 11.06
CA LEU A 25 -6.73 -10.53 10.18
C LEU A 25 -6.76 -11.82 10.99
N ASN A 26 -7.85 -12.59 10.84
CA ASN A 26 -7.89 -13.95 11.37
C ASN A 26 -7.18 -14.95 10.43
N ALA A 27 -7.00 -16.19 10.89
CA ALA A 27 -6.26 -17.21 10.14
C ALA A 27 -6.89 -17.53 8.76
N SER A 28 -8.21 -17.51 8.64
CA SER A 28 -8.91 -17.76 7.38
C SER A 28 -8.72 -16.60 6.40
N GLU A 29 -8.85 -15.36 6.86
CA GLU A 29 -8.62 -14.16 6.05
C GLU A 29 -7.16 -14.05 5.60
N ALA A 30 -6.20 -14.36 6.49
CA ALA A 30 -4.79 -14.38 6.15
C ALA A 30 -4.47 -15.44 5.07
N ALA A 31 -5.10 -16.62 5.15
CA ALA A 31 -4.96 -17.65 4.14
C ALA A 31 -5.56 -17.24 2.79
N LEU A 32 -6.72 -16.57 2.78
CA LEU A 32 -7.36 -16.06 1.57
C LEU A 32 -6.54 -14.94 0.93
N LEU A 33 -6.02 -14.00 1.73
CA LEU A 33 -5.14 -12.95 1.25
C LEU A 33 -3.84 -13.53 0.67
N ARG A 34 -3.27 -14.56 1.33
CA ARG A 34 -2.11 -15.28 0.79
C ARG A 34 -2.42 -15.88 -0.58
N GLU A 35 -3.52 -16.63 -0.68
CA GLU A 35 -3.95 -17.25 -1.94
C GLU A 35 -4.18 -16.21 -3.04
N TYR A 36 -4.82 -15.09 -2.70
CA TYR A 36 -5.02 -13.97 -3.62
C TYR A 36 -3.69 -13.45 -4.20
N LEU A 37 -2.70 -13.19 -3.34
CA LEU A 37 -1.39 -12.66 -3.73
C LEU A 37 -0.57 -13.70 -4.53
N ASP A 38 -0.59 -14.96 -4.10
CA ASP A 38 0.08 -16.08 -4.77
C ASP A 38 -0.52 -16.35 -6.17
N ARG A 39 -1.79 -16.00 -6.40
CA ARG A 39 -2.46 -16.09 -7.72
C ARG A 39 -2.16 -14.91 -8.65
N GLY A 40 -1.28 -13.99 -8.25
CA GLY A 40 -0.93 -12.82 -9.03
C GLY A 40 -1.68 -11.54 -8.63
N GLY A 41 -2.53 -11.60 -7.60
CA GLY A 41 -3.17 -10.41 -7.07
C GLY A 41 -2.16 -9.37 -6.56
N PHE A 42 -2.59 -8.11 -6.57
CA PHE A 42 -1.81 -6.99 -6.03
C PHE A 42 -2.57 -6.31 -4.90
N LEU A 43 -1.86 -5.97 -3.81
CA LEU A 43 -2.41 -5.22 -2.68
C LEU A 43 -1.61 -3.94 -2.48
N MET A 44 -2.27 -2.79 -2.52
CA MET A 44 -1.71 -1.52 -2.04
C MET A 44 -2.31 -1.22 -0.66
N VAL A 45 -1.44 -0.95 0.32
CA VAL A 45 -1.83 -0.53 1.67
C VAL A 45 -1.34 0.87 1.98
N ASP A 46 -2.12 1.57 2.80
CA ASP A 46 -2.00 3.00 3.06
C ASP A 46 -2.67 3.40 4.39
N ASP A 47 -2.50 4.66 4.78
CA ASP A 47 -3.06 5.29 5.98
C ASP A 47 -2.79 4.48 7.25
N PHE A 48 -1.50 4.40 7.59
CA PHE A 48 -1.09 3.88 8.89
C PHE A 48 0.29 4.41 9.28
N TRP A 49 0.48 4.62 10.57
CA TRP A 49 1.49 5.51 11.11
C TRP A 49 2.08 5.05 12.44
N GLY A 50 3.39 5.19 12.57
CA GLY A 50 4.12 4.95 13.80
C GLY A 50 4.25 3.47 14.15
N GLU A 51 4.96 3.20 15.24
CA GLU A 51 5.40 1.85 15.60
C GLU A 51 4.25 0.91 15.98
N TYR A 52 3.19 1.42 16.59
CA TYR A 52 2.06 0.61 17.04
C TYR A 52 1.26 0.05 15.86
N GLU A 53 0.86 0.92 14.94
CA GLU A 53 0.13 0.54 13.72
C GLU A 53 1.03 -0.32 12.81
N TRP A 54 2.33 -0.01 12.73
CA TRP A 54 3.30 -0.86 12.04
C TRP A 54 3.38 -2.26 12.64
N TYR A 55 3.41 -2.37 13.97
CA TYR A 55 3.46 -3.66 14.65
C TYR A 55 2.24 -4.51 14.28
N ILE A 56 1.03 -3.94 14.34
CA ILE A 56 -0.20 -4.63 13.97
C ILE A 56 -0.13 -5.12 12.52
N PHE A 57 0.17 -4.22 11.58
CA PHE A 57 0.28 -4.57 10.17
C PHE A 57 1.32 -5.67 9.93
N ASN A 58 2.50 -5.56 10.54
CA ASN A 58 3.58 -6.52 10.39
C ASN A 58 3.21 -7.91 10.97
N GLU A 59 2.52 -7.97 12.11
CA GLU A 59 2.02 -9.24 12.64
C GLU A 59 0.96 -9.87 11.72
N SER A 60 0.06 -9.06 11.16
CA SER A 60 -0.90 -9.53 10.16
C SER A 60 -0.21 -10.09 8.91
N MET A 61 0.81 -9.41 8.39
CA MET A 61 1.58 -9.90 7.24
C MET A 61 2.40 -11.17 7.57
N ARG A 62 2.83 -11.37 8.81
CA ARG A 62 3.45 -12.64 9.24
C ARG A 62 2.48 -13.82 9.23
N LEU A 63 1.18 -13.58 9.43
CA LEU A 63 0.16 -14.62 9.28
C LEU A 63 -0.05 -14.98 7.80
N VAL A 64 0.01 -14.00 6.91
CA VAL A 64 -0.11 -14.19 5.45
C VAL A 64 1.14 -14.88 4.89
N PHE A 65 2.32 -14.32 5.19
CA PHE A 65 3.63 -14.79 4.71
C PHE A 65 4.65 -14.84 5.86
N PRO A 66 4.80 -16.00 6.53
CA PRO A 66 5.81 -16.16 7.59
C PRO A 66 7.25 -16.15 7.07
N ASP A 67 7.44 -16.36 5.77
CA ASP A 67 8.71 -16.58 5.09
C ASP A 67 9.09 -15.49 4.09
N ARG A 68 8.23 -14.47 3.87
CA ARG A 68 8.53 -13.33 2.99
C ARG A 68 8.73 -12.06 3.81
N PRO A 69 9.94 -11.47 3.84
CA PRO A 69 10.18 -10.25 4.59
C PRO A 69 9.55 -9.03 3.89
N ILE A 70 9.18 -8.03 4.68
CA ILE A 70 8.88 -6.69 4.14
C ILE A 70 10.21 -5.95 3.93
N LEU A 71 10.42 -5.44 2.72
CA LEU A 71 11.66 -4.77 2.31
C LEU A 71 11.39 -3.32 1.88
N GLU A 72 12.38 -2.43 2.04
CA GLU A 72 12.33 -1.10 1.42
C GLU A 72 12.41 -1.21 -0.10
N LEU A 73 11.62 -0.41 -0.80
CA LEU A 73 11.75 -0.25 -2.24
C LEU A 73 12.95 0.64 -2.53
N GLY A 74 13.84 0.18 -3.39
CA GLY A 74 14.93 1.00 -3.92
C GLY A 74 14.41 2.11 -4.83
N GLU A 75 15.17 3.19 -4.96
CA GLU A 75 14.82 4.34 -5.82
C GLU A 75 14.67 3.93 -7.29
N ASP A 76 15.38 2.89 -7.74
CA ASP A 76 15.30 2.36 -9.10
C ASP A 76 14.17 1.34 -9.31
N HIS A 77 13.32 1.07 -8.31
CA HIS A 77 12.29 0.03 -8.42
C HIS A 77 11.27 0.37 -9.53
N PRO A 78 10.92 -0.56 -10.45
CA PRO A 78 10.09 -0.24 -11.62
C PRO A 78 8.73 0.38 -11.30
N LEU A 79 8.16 0.07 -10.13
CA LEU A 79 6.95 0.71 -9.62
C LEU A 79 7.03 2.25 -9.62
N LEU A 80 8.21 2.81 -9.31
CA LEU A 80 8.41 4.25 -9.24
C LEU A 80 8.63 4.89 -10.62
N HIS A 81 8.72 4.07 -11.69
CA HIS A 81 9.18 4.50 -13.02
C HIS A 81 8.30 4.00 -14.18
N VAL A 82 7.14 3.40 -13.90
CA VAL A 82 6.36 2.69 -14.93
C VAL A 82 5.66 3.63 -15.91
N LEU A 83 5.01 4.70 -15.43
CA LEU A 83 4.43 5.76 -16.27
C LEU A 83 4.98 7.12 -15.86
N TYR A 84 4.86 7.42 -14.58
CA TYR A 84 5.50 8.57 -13.97
C TYR A 84 6.83 8.15 -13.37
N ASP A 85 7.81 9.03 -13.47
CA ASP A 85 9.06 8.97 -12.71
C ASP A 85 8.81 9.66 -11.36
N LEU A 86 8.87 8.86 -10.29
CA LEU A 86 8.55 9.25 -8.92
C LEU A 86 9.83 9.17 -8.07
N ASP A 87 10.65 10.21 -8.22
CA ASP A 87 11.97 10.35 -7.60
C ASP A 87 11.94 10.96 -6.18
N GLN A 88 10.75 11.19 -5.61
CA GLN A 88 10.61 11.90 -4.35
C GLN A 88 10.03 11.04 -3.24
N ARG A 89 10.79 10.91 -2.14
CA ARG A 89 10.32 10.41 -0.85
C ARG A 89 9.48 11.46 -0.10
N THR A 90 8.54 12.08 -0.81
CA THR A 90 7.71 13.12 -0.23
C THR A 90 6.55 12.47 0.51
N GLN A 91 6.53 12.65 1.82
CA GLN A 91 5.45 12.17 2.67
C GLN A 91 4.12 12.80 2.25
N ILE A 92 3.13 11.98 1.91
CA ILE A 92 1.77 12.46 1.69
C ILE A 92 1.10 12.66 3.06
N PRO A 93 0.66 13.88 3.40
CA PRO A 93 0.05 14.15 4.69
C PRO A 93 -1.38 13.62 4.74
N GLY A 94 -1.83 13.18 5.92
CA GLY A 94 -3.26 13.13 6.18
C GLY A 94 -3.85 14.54 6.24
N ARG A 95 -5.17 14.64 6.34
CA ARG A 95 -5.94 15.89 6.44
C ARG A 95 -5.50 16.77 7.60
N GLY A 96 -5.07 16.14 8.70
CA GLY A 96 -4.50 16.81 9.88
C GLY A 96 -3.04 17.23 9.73
N GLY A 97 -2.41 16.98 8.58
CA GLY A 97 -0.98 17.14 8.34
C GLY A 97 -0.16 15.89 8.72
N ASN A 98 1.16 16.01 8.62
CA ASN A 98 2.09 14.94 8.99
C ASN A 98 2.13 14.73 10.51
N ARG A 99 2.21 13.47 10.94
CA ARG A 99 2.43 13.12 12.36
C ARG A 99 3.89 13.39 12.74
N ALA A 100 4.10 14.13 13.83
CA ALA A 100 5.45 14.50 14.28
C ALA A 100 6.32 13.25 14.56
N GLY A 101 7.58 13.29 14.10
CA GLY A 101 8.53 12.19 14.32
C GLY A 101 8.35 10.97 13.41
N THR A 102 7.47 11.05 12.41
CA THR A 102 7.29 9.99 11.41
C THR A 102 8.18 10.21 10.19
N VAL A 103 8.63 9.12 9.56
CA VAL A 103 9.43 9.12 8.34
C VAL A 103 8.70 8.29 7.30
N PRO A 104 8.42 8.80 6.09
CA PRO A 104 7.71 8.03 5.07
C PRO A 104 8.56 6.86 4.57
N HIS A 105 7.91 5.71 4.35
CA HIS A 105 8.55 4.53 3.78
C HIS A 105 7.69 3.91 2.69
N TRP A 106 8.33 3.56 1.58
CA TRP A 106 7.76 2.74 0.52
C TRP A 106 8.36 1.35 0.63
N ARG A 107 7.52 0.38 0.99
CA ARG A 107 7.95 -0.99 1.25
C ARG A 107 7.20 -1.98 0.38
N GLY A 108 7.74 -3.20 0.33
CA GLY A 108 7.22 -4.27 -0.51
C GLY A 108 7.32 -5.65 0.11
N ILE A 109 6.38 -6.52 -0.26
CA ILE A 109 6.52 -7.99 -0.17
C ILE A 109 6.55 -8.53 -1.59
N PHE A 110 7.49 -9.43 -1.87
CA PHE A 110 7.80 -9.93 -3.20
C PHE A 110 7.51 -11.43 -3.34
N ASP A 111 7.08 -11.86 -4.53
CA ASP A 111 6.97 -13.28 -4.86
C ASP A 111 8.34 -13.91 -5.17
N ASP A 112 8.33 -15.20 -5.52
CA ASP A 112 9.56 -15.97 -5.75
C ASP A 112 10.32 -15.53 -7.02
N ASP A 113 9.62 -14.88 -7.95
CA ASP A 113 10.18 -14.32 -9.18
C ASP A 113 10.62 -12.85 -9.01
N GLY A 114 10.44 -12.29 -7.82
CA GLY A 114 10.83 -10.93 -7.49
C GLY A 114 9.83 -9.86 -7.92
N ARG A 115 8.59 -10.23 -8.27
CA ARG A 115 7.50 -9.28 -8.54
C ARG A 115 6.92 -8.79 -7.23
N LEU A 116 6.63 -7.49 -7.15
CA LEU A 116 6.00 -6.86 -5.99
C LEU A 116 4.52 -7.29 -5.90
N MET A 117 4.14 -7.92 -4.80
CA MET A 117 2.76 -8.35 -4.52
C MET A 117 2.02 -7.36 -3.62
N VAL A 118 2.70 -6.85 -2.60
CA VAL A 118 2.13 -5.91 -1.61
C VAL A 118 2.94 -4.63 -1.63
N ALA A 119 2.35 -3.53 -2.08
CA ALA A 119 2.93 -2.20 -1.98
C ALA A 119 2.47 -1.51 -0.69
N ILE A 120 3.42 -0.99 0.08
CA ILE A 120 3.17 -0.50 1.43
C ILE A 120 3.60 0.96 1.53
N ASN A 121 2.63 1.84 1.79
CA ASN A 121 2.85 3.26 2.06
C ASN A 121 2.77 3.50 3.57
N PHE A 122 3.92 3.45 4.24
CA PHE A 122 3.97 3.59 5.70
C PHE A 122 4.30 5.02 6.11
N ASN A 123 3.64 5.50 7.17
CA ASN A 123 3.70 6.89 7.65
C ASN A 123 3.25 7.90 6.59
N MET A 124 2.19 7.61 5.87
CA MET A 124 1.56 8.55 4.94
C MET A 124 0.11 8.13 4.69
N ASP A 125 -0.62 8.98 3.99
CA ASP A 125 -2.02 8.77 3.66
C ASP A 125 -2.31 9.29 2.25
N MET A 126 -2.20 8.39 1.27
CA MET A 126 -2.52 8.67 -0.13
C MET A 126 -4.03 8.91 -0.31
N GLY A 127 -4.86 8.22 0.47
CA GLY A 127 -6.32 8.31 0.45
C GLY A 127 -6.81 9.72 0.73
N ASP A 128 -6.33 10.36 1.78
CA ASP A 128 -6.69 11.73 2.14
C ASP A 128 -6.32 12.72 1.02
N ALA A 129 -5.22 12.48 0.29
CA ALA A 129 -4.84 13.30 -0.85
C ALA A 129 -5.81 13.21 -2.02
N TRP A 130 -6.47 12.06 -2.20
CA TRP A 130 -7.48 11.84 -3.23
C TRP A 130 -8.86 12.35 -2.79
N GLU A 131 -9.25 12.13 -1.52
CA GLU A 131 -10.53 12.60 -0.97
C GLU A 131 -10.60 14.13 -0.94
N HIS A 132 -9.49 14.77 -0.59
CA HIS A 132 -9.42 16.23 -0.39
C HIS A 132 -8.85 16.99 -1.59
N ALA A 133 -8.90 16.39 -2.77
CA ALA A 133 -8.40 17.01 -4.01
C ALA A 133 -9.07 18.36 -4.35
N ASP A 134 -10.29 18.60 -3.87
CA ASP A 134 -11.04 19.84 -4.04
C ASP A 134 -11.05 20.74 -2.79
N ASP A 135 -10.40 20.32 -1.70
CA ASP A 135 -10.30 21.10 -0.48
C ASP A 135 -9.19 22.18 -0.64
N PRO A 136 -9.52 23.48 -0.58
CA PRO A 136 -8.52 24.55 -0.73
C PRO A 136 -7.44 24.55 0.36
N TRP A 137 -7.64 23.83 1.47
CA TRP A 137 -6.67 23.71 2.56
C TRP A 137 -5.74 22.52 2.42
N TYR A 138 -6.06 21.55 1.57
CA TYR A 138 -5.19 20.42 1.31
C TYR A 138 -4.12 20.80 0.27
N PRO A 139 -2.85 20.40 0.41
CA PRO A 139 -1.81 20.80 -0.52
C PRO A 139 -2.00 20.17 -1.91
N GLU A 140 -2.42 20.96 -2.91
CA GLU A 140 -2.60 20.52 -4.30
C GLU A 140 -1.42 19.71 -4.88
N PRO A 141 -0.14 20.06 -4.63
CA PRO A 141 0.98 19.23 -5.08
C PRO A 141 0.98 17.81 -4.52
N MET A 142 0.43 17.60 -3.32
CA MET A 142 0.34 16.27 -2.69
C MET A 142 -0.77 15.44 -3.33
N THR A 143 -1.91 16.05 -3.65
CA THR A 143 -2.97 15.43 -4.46
C THR A 143 -2.44 14.98 -5.81
N ALA A 144 -1.74 15.85 -6.53
CA ALA A 144 -1.15 15.52 -7.82
C ALA A 144 -0.13 14.37 -7.73
N LEU A 145 0.71 14.38 -6.69
CA LEU A 145 1.69 13.33 -6.44
C LEU A 145 1.03 11.98 -6.11
N ALA A 146 0.05 11.98 -5.20
CA ALA A 146 -0.68 10.78 -4.80
C ALA A 146 -1.42 10.14 -6.00
N TYR A 147 -2.00 10.94 -6.91
CA TYR A 147 -2.59 10.40 -8.14
C TYR A 147 -1.56 9.74 -9.05
N ARG A 148 -0.35 10.29 -9.17
CA ARG A 148 0.71 9.65 -9.97
C ARG A 148 1.14 8.31 -9.37
N PHE A 149 1.26 8.24 -8.04
CA PHE A 149 1.47 6.97 -7.34
C PHE A 149 0.35 5.97 -7.63
N ALA A 150 -0.91 6.38 -7.48
CA ALA A 150 -2.07 5.53 -7.77
C ALA A 150 -2.03 4.92 -9.18
N VAL A 151 -1.73 5.76 -10.19
CA VAL A 151 -1.63 5.32 -11.58
C VAL A 151 -0.44 4.37 -11.77
N ASN A 152 0.71 4.66 -11.17
CA ASN A 152 1.86 3.75 -11.21
C ASN A 152 1.55 2.40 -10.56
N TYR A 153 0.88 2.35 -9.39
CA TYR A 153 0.47 1.10 -8.74
C TYR A 153 -0.43 0.26 -9.65
N LEU A 154 -1.46 0.89 -10.24
CA LEU A 154 -2.39 0.21 -11.13
C LEU A 154 -1.70 -0.33 -12.37
N ILE A 155 -0.87 0.48 -13.04
CA ILE A 155 -0.16 0.03 -14.25
C ILE A 155 0.83 -1.08 -13.90
N TYR A 156 1.60 -0.93 -12.83
CA TYR A 156 2.54 -1.95 -12.38
C TYR A 156 1.81 -3.29 -12.16
N SER A 157 0.70 -3.28 -11.42
CA SER A 157 -0.08 -4.50 -11.12
C SER A 157 -0.63 -5.24 -12.34
N MET A 158 -0.70 -4.58 -13.50
CA MET A 158 -1.25 -5.14 -14.74
C MET A 158 -0.16 -5.51 -15.76
N THR A 159 1.11 -5.17 -15.50
CA THR A 159 2.18 -5.23 -16.51
C THR A 159 3.42 -6.01 -16.08
N HIS A 160 3.56 -6.30 -14.79
CA HIS A 160 4.68 -7.05 -14.20
C HIS A 160 4.14 -8.27 -13.47
#